data_AF-A0A928A9W5-F1
#
_entry.id   AF-A0A928A9W5-F1
#
_cell.length_a   1.000
_cell.length_b   1.000
_cell.length_c   1.000
_cell.angle_alpha   90.00
_cell.angle_beta   90.00
_cell.angle_gamma   90.00
#
_symmetry.space_group_name_H-M   'P 1'
#
loop_
_entity.id
_entity.type
_entity.pdbx_description
1 polymer ?
#
loop_
_entity_poly.entity_id
_entity_poly.type
_entity_poly.pdbx_seq_one_letter_code
_entity_poly.pdbx_strand_id
1 'polypeptide(L)'
;MELNFPDVAPEQFDVAADWLVKTMDDQTLLVTFEGQGKNADLEVCLDYQHNPKQYALLSVGDLIHLPIELFITPDENKPYHPQYECF
;
A
#
# COMPACT_ATOMS: atom_id res chain seq x y z
N MET A 1 13.47 -6.25 6.12
CA MET A 1 12.42 -5.62 5.28
C MET A 1 12.01 -6.66 4.28
N GLU A 2 10.95 -7.38 4.60
CA GLU A 2 10.29 -8.29 3.67
C GLU A 2 9.13 -7.54 3.04
N LEU A 3 8.96 -7.70 1.72
CA LEU A 3 7.81 -7.16 1.02
C LEU A 3 6.63 -8.13 1.19
N ASN A 4 5.42 -7.60 1.24
CA ASN A 4 4.19 -8.38 1.21
C ASN A 4 3.88 -8.99 -0.17
N PHE A 5 4.91 -9.05 -1.03
CA PHE A 5 4.90 -9.65 -2.36
C PHE A 5 5.99 -10.73 -2.40
N PRO A 6 5.66 -12.01 -2.16
CA PRO A 6 6.65 -13.07 -2.06
C PRO A 6 7.43 -13.31 -3.37
N ASP A 7 6.84 -12.93 -4.50
CA ASP A 7 7.43 -13.07 -5.84
C ASP A 7 8.23 -11.83 -6.30
N VAL A 8 8.29 -10.76 -5.51
CA VAL A 8 8.95 -9.51 -5.89
C VAL A 8 10.17 -9.27 -5.02
N ALA A 9 11.35 -9.21 -5.66
CA ALA A 9 12.55 -8.81 -4.95
C ALA A 9 12.46 -7.32 -4.56
N PRO A 10 12.96 -6.93 -3.38
CA PRO A 10 12.93 -5.53 -2.92
C PRO A 10 13.64 -4.55 -3.87
N GLU A 11 14.59 -5.04 -4.67
CA GLU A 11 15.30 -4.24 -5.69
C GLU A 11 14.46 -3.96 -6.95
N GLN A 12 13.41 -4.75 -7.17
CA GLN A 12 12.49 -4.62 -8.31
C GLN A 12 11.27 -3.74 -7.97
N PHE A 13 10.97 -3.59 -6.68
CA PHE A 13 9.87 -2.77 -6.21
C PHE A 13 10.26 -1.28 -6.19
N ASP A 14 9.47 -0.46 -6.87
CA ASP A 14 9.62 0.98 -6.83
C ASP A 14 8.66 1.60 -5.81
N VAL A 15 9.22 2.01 -4.67
CA VAL A 15 8.46 2.67 -3.60
C VAL A 15 7.89 4.01 -4.07
N ALA A 16 8.58 4.68 -4.99
CA ALA A 16 8.19 5.98 -5.50
C ALA A 16 7.26 5.88 -6.72
N ALA A 17 6.86 4.68 -7.13
CA ALA A 17 5.90 4.54 -8.22
C ALA A 17 4.49 4.97 -7.80
N ASP A 18 3.79 5.55 -8.75
CA ASP A 18 2.36 5.79 -8.64
C ASP A 18 1.57 4.48 -8.75
N TRP A 19 0.38 4.50 -8.16
CA TRP A 19 -0.58 3.42 -8.15
C TRP A 19 -1.90 3.94 -8.72
N LEU A 20 -2.36 3.28 -9.79
CA LEU A 20 -3.60 3.61 -10.46
C LEU A 20 -4.78 2.97 -9.73
N VAL A 21 -5.78 3.77 -9.36
CA VAL A 21 -7.05 3.27 -8.84
C VAL A 21 -7.80 2.58 -9.98
N LYS A 22 -7.81 1.25 -9.98
CA LYS A 22 -8.38 0.43 -11.07
C LYS A 22 -9.86 0.18 -10.88
N THR A 23 -10.24 -0.24 -9.66
CA THR A 23 -11.64 -0.53 -9.32
C THR A 23 -11.91 -0.16 -7.87
N MET A 24 -13.15 0.24 -7.61
CA MET A 24 -13.67 0.56 -6.27
C MET A 24 -15.00 -0.17 -6.08
N ASP A 25 -15.18 -0.82 -4.95
CA ASP A 25 -16.43 -1.49 -4.57
C ASP A 25 -17.11 -0.72 -3.43
N ASP A 26 -18.26 -0.11 -3.72
CA ASP A 26 -19.00 0.71 -2.75
C ASP A 26 -19.71 -0.12 -1.67
N GLN A 27 -19.90 -1.42 -1.87
CA GLN A 27 -20.54 -2.29 -0.87
C GLN A 27 -19.54 -2.77 0.17
N THR A 28 -18.34 -3.17 -0.26
CA THR A 28 -17.29 -3.69 0.63
C THR A 28 -16.27 -2.63 1.01
N LEU A 29 -16.25 -1.47 0.34
CA LEU A 29 -15.22 -0.43 0.45
C LEU A 29 -13.81 -0.96 0.14
N LEU A 30 -13.74 -1.90 -0.82
CA LEU A 30 -12.46 -2.42 -1.32
C LEU A 30 -12.02 -1.60 -2.53
N VAL A 31 -10.74 -1.24 -2.56
CA VAL A 31 -10.14 -0.54 -3.68
C VAL A 31 -8.96 -1.33 -4.20
N THR A 32 -8.95 -1.56 -5.50
CA THR A 32 -7.87 -2.23 -6.21
C THR A 32 -6.99 -1.19 -6.88
N PHE A 33 -5.70 -1.26 -6.60
CA PHE A 33 -4.70 -0.41 -7.19
C PHE A 33 -3.74 -1.21 -8.05
N GLU A 34 -3.43 -0.70 -9.22
CA GLU A 34 -2.47 -1.27 -10.16
C GLU A 34 -1.20 -0.43 -10.13
N GLY A 35 -0.07 -1.05 -9.83
CA GLY A 35 1.21 -0.35 -9.80
C GLY A 35 1.56 0.17 -11.19
N GLN A 36 2.38 1.22 -11.26
CA GLN A 36 2.87 1.78 -12.52
C GLN A 36 4.38 1.58 -12.66
N GLY A 37 4.90 1.71 -13.87
CA GLY A 37 6.34 1.62 -14.14
C GLY A 37 6.91 0.24 -13.78
N LYS A 38 7.81 0.19 -12.79
CA LYS A 38 8.41 -1.08 -12.32
C LYS A 38 7.42 -1.96 -11.56
N ASN A 39 6.34 -1.37 -11.05
CA ASN A 39 5.28 -2.08 -10.34
C ASN A 39 4.10 -2.43 -11.26
N ALA A 40 4.24 -2.30 -12.59
CA ALA A 40 3.14 -2.52 -13.55
C ALA A 40 2.50 -3.92 -13.47
N ASP A 41 3.27 -4.93 -13.07
CA ASP A 41 2.78 -6.29 -12.88
C ASP A 41 2.21 -6.54 -11.47
N LEU A 42 2.13 -5.52 -10.62
CA LEU A 42 1.66 -5.62 -9.24
C LEU A 42 0.27 -5.01 -9.07
N GLU A 43 -0.55 -5.73 -8.30
CA GLU A 43 -1.88 -5.28 -7.92
C GLU A 43 -2.02 -5.40 -6.39
N VAL A 44 -2.62 -4.39 -5.77
CA VAL A 44 -2.90 -4.38 -4.33
C VAL A 44 -4.36 -4.05 -4.10
N CYS A 45 -5.01 -4.81 -3.22
CA CYS A 45 -6.36 -4.52 -2.74
C CYS A 45 -6.28 -4.01 -1.30
N LEU A 46 -6.84 -2.83 -1.05
CA LEU A 46 -6.92 -2.25 0.28
C LEU A 46 -8.38 -2.16 0.73
N ASP A 47 -8.59 -2.50 2.01
CA ASP A 47 -9.87 -2.35 2.70
C ASP A 47 -9.97 -0.99 3.37
N TYR A 48 -11.03 -0.25 3.04
CA TYR A 48 -11.32 1.05 3.61
C TYR A 48 -12.53 1.04 4.56
N GLN A 49 -12.97 -0.11 5.06
CA GLN A 49 -14.12 -0.19 5.98
C GLN A 49 -13.89 0.63 7.25
N HIS A 50 -12.65 0.66 7.72
CA HIS A 50 -12.24 1.44 8.90
C HIS A 50 -11.89 2.90 8.56
N ASN A 51 -11.75 3.25 7.28
CA ASN A 51 -11.31 4.57 6.80
C ASN A 51 -12.20 5.11 5.65
N PRO A 52 -13.53 5.21 5.84
CA PRO A 52 -14.46 5.58 4.76
C PRO A 52 -14.24 7.02 4.24
N LYS A 53 -13.64 7.89 5.05
CA LYS A 53 -13.26 9.25 4.62
C LYS A 53 -12.18 9.24 3.53
N GLN A 54 -11.22 8.31 3.64
CA GLN A 54 -10.15 8.20 2.65
C GLN A 54 -10.68 7.56 1.37
N TYR A 55 -11.58 6.57 1.48
CA TYR A 55 -12.30 6.00 0.34
C TYR A 55 -13.01 7.07 -0.48
N ALA A 56 -13.74 7.98 0.18
CA ALA A 56 -14.48 9.05 -0.48
C ALA A 56 -13.60 10.09 -1.21
N LEU A 57 -12.28 10.09 -0.98
CA LEU A 57 -11.32 10.95 -1.68
C LEU A 57 -10.71 10.30 -2.92
N LEU A 58 -10.95 9.00 -3.13
CA LEU A 58 -10.43 8.24 -4.27
C LEU A 58 -11.45 8.22 -5.40
N SER A 59 -10.97 8.17 -6.63
CA SER A 59 -11.76 7.91 -7.82
C SER A 59 -11.05 6.94 -8.75
N VAL A 60 -11.81 6.08 -9.42
CA VAL A 60 -11.26 5.19 -10.45
C VAL A 60 -10.60 6.02 -11.55
N GLY A 61 -9.36 5.69 -11.88
CA GLY A 61 -8.50 6.44 -12.80
C GLY A 61 -7.51 7.40 -12.12
N ASP A 62 -7.61 7.62 -10.81
CA ASP A 62 -6.63 8.43 -10.08
C ASP A 62 -5.27 7.72 -9.99
N LEU A 63 -4.20 8.50 -10.09
CA LEU A 63 -2.85 8.07 -9.77
C LEU A 63 -2.47 8.63 -8.40
N ILE A 64 -2.15 7.74 -7.47
CA ILE A 64 -1.80 8.09 -6.11
C ILE A 64 -0.50 7.41 -5.66
N HIS A 65 0.17 7.99 -4.68
CA HIS A 65 1.24 7.32 -3.97
C HIS A 65 0.68 6.58 -2.75
N LEU A 66 0.97 5.29 -2.67
CA LEU A 66 0.66 4.48 -1.50
C LEU A 66 1.85 4.48 -0.53
N PRO A 67 1.63 4.61 0.79
CA PRO A 67 2.71 4.60 1.76
C PRO A 67 3.41 3.24 1.79
N ILE A 68 4.74 3.26 1.86
CA ILE A 68 5.59 2.07 1.84
C ILE A 68 5.24 1.06 2.96
N GLU A 69 4.74 1.56 4.09
CA GLU A 69 4.34 0.76 5.25
C GLU A 69 3.24 -0.26 4.92
N LEU A 70 2.43 -0.04 3.87
CA LEU A 70 1.42 -1.00 3.41
C LEU A 70 2.04 -2.23 2.74
N PHE A 71 3.26 -2.10 2.22
CA PHE A 71 3.93 -3.13 1.43
C PHE A 71 5.03 -3.84 2.20
N ILE A 72 5.41 -3.34 3.38
CA ILE A 72 6.44 -3.94 4.21
C ILE A 72 5.76 -4.75 5.31
N THR A 73 6.10 -6.02 5.42
CA THR A 73 5.73 -6.83 6.58
C THR A 73 6.57 -6.33 7.76
N PRO A 74 5.96 -5.96 8.91
CA PRO A 74 6.75 -5.66 10.09
C PRO A 74 7.58 -6.88 10.43
N ASP A 75 8.89 -6.69 10.52
CA ASP A 75 9.87 -7.70 10.87
C ASP A 75 9.46 -8.27 12.24
N GLU A 76 8.78 -9.43 12.29
CA GLU A 76 8.29 -10.04 13.53
C GLU A 76 9.44 -10.35 14.53
N ASN A 77 10.70 -10.23 14.08
CA ASN A 77 11.91 -10.43 14.87
C ASN A 77 12.58 -9.15 15.41
N LYS A 78 12.03 -7.96 15.19
CA LYS A 78 12.49 -6.76 15.91
C LYS A 78 11.45 -6.32 16.92
N PRO A 79 11.70 -6.48 18.24
CA PRO A 79 10.84 -5.85 19.23
C PRO A 79 10.73 -4.35 18.89
N TYR A 80 9.51 -3.85 18.80
CA TYR A 80 9.25 -2.43 18.73
C TYR A 80 9.89 -1.79 19.96
N HIS A 81 11.04 -1.13 19.77
CA HIS A 81 11.65 -0.28 20.79
C HIS A 81 11.14 1.14 20.52
N PRO A 82 10.09 1.62 21.21
CA PRO A 82 9.80 3.03 21.19
C PRO A 82 11.03 3.73 21.78
N GLN A 83 11.77 4.47 20.95
CA GLN A 83 12.74 5.43 21.47
C GLN A 83 11.93 6.57 22.06
N TYR A 84 11.57 6.40 23.33
CA TYR A 84 11.09 7.49 24.16
C TYR A 84 12.28 8.43 24.35
N GLU A 85 12.39 9.45 23.50
CA GLU A 85 13.18 10.63 23.82
C GLU A 85 12.43 11.35 24.96
N CYS A 86 12.76 10.98 26.20
CA CYS A 86 12.41 11.80 27.35
C CYS A 86 13.15 13.13 27.21
N PHE A 87 12.40 14.20 26.99
CA PHE A 87 12.85 15.58 27.21
C PHE A 87 12.90 15.89 28.70
#